data_AF-N9KTP8-F1
#
_entry.id   AF-N9KTP8-F1
#
_cell.length_a   1.000
_cell.length_b   1.000
_cell.length_c   1.000
_cell.angle_alpha   90.00
_cell.angle_beta   90.00
_cell.angle_gamma   90.00
#
_symmetry.space_group_name_H-M   'P 1'
#
loop_
_entity.id
_entity.type
_entity.pdbx_description
1 polymer ?
#
loop_
_entity_poly.entity_id
_entity_poly.type
_entity_poly.pdbx_seq_one_letter_code
_entity_poly.pdbx_strand_id
1 'polypeptide(L)'
;MSELKYFDLATLQLRHPDAFFLKLRYSRFKFNALQNLQFVIAINLLSLLICVACSISSVLLEYYFFKNATIAFNVTLIMLMALLYPYIWYAQYQAQFSSKAYSQRLQNCLYLQIPIFLVLLLNLYVIHSDMLVIISMIILALSSFGAVTLEPLFKSSCSAIDQIKLQKLRQLAFWAYQQSRSKTPQPIQDQSNLQAYYQNLYQQCMHEEQKLLSSIRFKNFKDYFYR
;
A
#
# COMPACT_ATOMS: atom_id res chain seq x y z
N MET A 1 0.55 2.99 -35.94
CA MET A 1 -0.27 2.93 -34.71
C MET A 1 -0.82 1.51 -34.62
N SER A 2 -0.26 0.65 -33.76
CA SER A 2 -0.82 -0.68 -33.50
C SER A 2 -1.81 -0.56 -32.34
N GLU A 3 -3.07 -0.31 -32.67
CA GLU A 3 -4.17 -0.27 -31.71
C GLU A 3 -4.34 -1.65 -31.07
N LEU A 4 -4.14 -1.74 -29.76
CA LEU A 4 -4.79 -2.77 -28.94
C LEU A 4 -6.30 -2.50 -29.02
N LYS A 5 -6.97 -3.00 -30.07
CA LYS A 5 -8.40 -2.75 -30.38
C LYS A 5 -9.35 -3.37 -29.35
N TYR A 6 -8.90 -4.32 -28.55
CA TYR A 6 -9.69 -4.96 -27.50
C TYR A 6 -8.79 -5.32 -26.31
N PHE A 7 -9.20 -4.91 -25.11
CA PHE A 7 -8.51 -5.26 -23.88
C PHE A 7 -9.00 -6.63 -23.40
N ASP A 8 -8.19 -7.66 -23.61
CA ASP A 8 -8.45 -8.99 -23.08
C ASP A 8 -7.31 -9.43 -22.17
N LEU A 9 -7.65 -9.63 -20.90
CA LEU A 9 -6.69 -10.01 -19.87
C LEU A 9 -6.13 -11.41 -20.08
N ALA A 10 -6.92 -12.34 -20.63
CA ALA A 10 -6.50 -13.73 -20.80
C ALA A 10 -5.43 -13.85 -21.89
N THR A 11 -5.65 -13.22 -23.05
CA THR A 11 -4.63 -13.13 -24.10
C THR A 11 -3.39 -12.35 -23.65
N LEU A 12 -3.55 -11.27 -22.87
CA LEU A 12 -2.41 -10.54 -22.30
C LEU A 12 -1.63 -11.39 -21.29
N GLN A 13 -2.28 -12.28 -20.55
CA GLN A 13 -1.63 -13.22 -19.64
C GLN A 13 -0.80 -14.28 -20.36
N LEU A 14 -1.30 -14.78 -21.49
CA LEU A 14 -0.53 -15.69 -22.33
C LEU A 14 0.66 -14.99 -23.00
N ARG A 15 0.50 -13.71 -23.37
CA ARG A 15 1.53 -12.95 -24.06
C ARG A 15 2.65 -12.45 -23.12
N HIS A 16 2.31 -12.07 -21.88
CA HIS A 16 3.24 -11.47 -20.92
C HIS A 16 3.12 -12.14 -19.53
N PRO A 17 3.50 -13.42 -19.38
CA PRO A 17 3.30 -14.15 -18.13
C PRO A 17 4.02 -13.50 -16.93
N ASP A 18 5.23 -12.97 -17.16
CA ASP A 18 6.08 -12.35 -16.12
C ASP A 18 5.39 -11.15 -15.44
N ALA A 19 4.54 -10.44 -16.19
CA ALA A 19 3.80 -9.29 -15.67
C ALA A 19 2.89 -9.66 -14.50
N PHE A 20 2.37 -10.89 -14.46
CA PHE A 20 1.37 -11.33 -13.47
C PHE A 20 1.98 -11.95 -12.21
N PHE A 21 3.30 -12.17 -12.20
CA PHE A 21 4.07 -12.63 -11.04
C PHE A 21 4.79 -11.49 -10.33
N LEU A 22 4.72 -10.27 -10.85
CA LEU A 22 5.32 -9.09 -10.24
C LEU A 22 4.75 -8.82 -8.84
N LYS A 23 5.62 -8.78 -7.82
CA LYS A 23 5.20 -8.59 -6.44
C LYS A 23 4.96 -7.12 -6.12
N LEU A 24 3.69 -6.74 -6.00
CA LEU A 24 3.30 -5.43 -5.46
C LEU A 24 3.38 -5.45 -3.93
N ARG A 25 3.99 -4.42 -3.34
CA ARG A 25 4.20 -4.33 -1.89
C ARG A 25 2.99 -3.77 -1.13
N TYR A 26 1.93 -3.41 -1.84
CA TYR A 26 0.72 -2.83 -1.28
C TYR A 26 -0.52 -3.70 -1.58
N SER A 27 -1.63 -3.45 -0.87
CA SER A 27 -2.93 -4.07 -1.14
C SER A 27 -2.92 -5.61 -1.14
N ARG A 28 -2.19 -6.22 -0.20
CA ARG A 28 -2.09 -7.69 -0.10
C ARG A 28 -3.38 -8.35 0.32
N PHE A 29 -4.12 -7.73 1.23
CA PHE A 29 -5.36 -8.28 1.77
C PHE A 29 -6.54 -7.37 1.43
N LYS A 30 -7.57 -7.93 0.80
CA LYS A 30 -8.76 -7.20 0.33
C LYS A 30 -9.95 -7.64 1.18
N PHE A 31 -10.73 -6.68 1.67
CA PHE A 31 -11.85 -6.95 2.58
C PHE A 31 -13.16 -6.29 2.13
N ASN A 32 -14.25 -7.07 2.14
CA ASN A 32 -15.60 -6.66 1.77
C ASN A 32 -16.27 -5.71 2.78
N ALA A 33 -15.75 -5.60 4.00
CA ALA A 33 -16.29 -4.70 5.01
C ALA A 33 -15.26 -4.46 6.11
N LEU A 34 -15.32 -3.28 6.74
CA LEU A 34 -14.59 -3.01 7.98
C LEU A 34 -15.11 -3.85 9.14
N GLN A 35 -16.39 -4.25 9.07
CA GLN A 35 -17.06 -5.07 10.08
C GLN A 35 -16.82 -6.57 9.90
N ASN A 36 -16.08 -6.98 8.87
CA ASN A 36 -15.70 -8.38 8.75
C ASN A 36 -14.75 -8.72 9.91
N LEU A 37 -15.12 -9.72 10.71
CA LEU A 37 -14.34 -10.20 11.87
C LEU A 37 -12.86 -10.39 11.51
N GLN A 38 -12.58 -10.89 10.30
CA GLN A 38 -11.23 -11.11 9.81
C GLN A 38 -10.41 -9.82 9.66
N PHE A 39 -11.05 -8.72 9.25
CA PHE A 39 -10.40 -7.41 9.13
C PHE A 39 -10.05 -6.84 10.51
N VAL A 40 -10.99 -6.94 11.45
CA VAL A 40 -10.79 -6.49 12.84
C VAL A 40 -9.66 -7.30 13.50
N ILE A 41 -9.68 -8.63 13.34
CA ILE A 41 -8.61 -9.51 13.83
C ILE A 41 -7.27 -9.14 13.20
N ALA A 42 -7.22 -8.92 11.89
CA ALA A 42 -5.98 -8.58 11.18
C ALA A 42 -5.37 -7.27 11.68
N ILE A 43 -6.18 -6.23 11.89
CA ILE A 43 -5.70 -4.95 12.44
C ILE A 43 -5.22 -5.10 13.87
N ASN A 44 -5.98 -5.81 14.73
CA ASN A 44 -5.60 -5.99 16.13
C ASN A 44 -4.32 -6.81 16.26
N LEU A 45 -4.18 -7.89 15.48
CA LEU A 45 -2.99 -8.72 15.48
C LEU A 45 -1.76 -7.95 14.96
N LEU A 46 -1.94 -7.13 13.94
CA LEU A 46 -0.89 -6.24 13.43
C LEU A 46 -0.46 -5.20 14.47
N SER A 47 -1.43 -4.56 15.14
CA SER A 47 -1.18 -3.59 16.22
C SER A 47 -0.42 -4.25 17.38
N LEU A 48 -0.85 -5.45 17.77
CA LEU A 48 -0.20 -6.25 18.82
C LEU A 48 1.26 -6.58 18.46
N LEU A 49 1.51 -7.03 17.22
CA LEU A 49 2.86 -7.36 16.76
C LEU A 49 3.79 -6.15 16.80
N ILE A 50 3.30 -4.98 16.36
CA ILE A 50 4.07 -3.73 16.41
C ILE A 50 4.34 -3.33 17.85
N CYS A 51 3.33 -3.40 18.72
CA CYS A 51 3.47 -3.09 20.13
C CYS A 51 4.54 -3.98 20.78
N VAL A 52 4.47 -5.30 20.59
CA VAL A 52 5.47 -6.24 21.12
C VAL A 52 6.88 -5.94 20.57
N ALA A 53 7.01 -5.70 19.27
CA ALA A 53 8.31 -5.36 18.66
C ALA A 53 8.89 -4.05 19.23
N CYS A 54 8.04 -3.03 19.41
CA CYS A 54 8.43 -1.76 20.02
C CYS A 54 8.80 -1.93 21.50
N SER A 55 8.02 -2.68 22.27
CA SER A 55 8.31 -2.95 23.69
C SER A 55 9.64 -3.67 23.86
N ILE A 56 9.91 -4.73 23.08
CA ILE A 56 11.19 -5.46 23.15
C ILE A 56 12.35 -4.53 22.80
N SER A 57 12.22 -3.75 21.73
CA SER A 57 13.26 -2.81 21.30
C SER A 57 13.49 -1.71 22.34
N SER A 58 12.42 -1.23 22.98
CA SER A 58 12.47 -0.25 24.05
C SER A 58 13.20 -0.78 25.28
N VAL A 59 12.91 -2.02 25.70
CA VAL A 59 13.60 -2.66 26.84
C VAL A 59 15.11 -2.77 26.56
N LEU A 60 15.50 -3.13 25.34
CA LEU A 60 16.91 -3.17 24.96
C LEU A 60 17.54 -1.77 24.99
N LEU A 61 16.87 -0.76 24.43
CA LEU A 61 17.37 0.61 24.43
C LEU A 61 17.46 1.20 25.84
N GLU A 62 16.51 0.89 26.72
CA GLU A 62 16.55 1.28 28.12
C GLU A 62 17.74 0.63 28.82
N TYR A 63 17.91 -0.69 28.67
CA TYR A 63 19.00 -1.41 29.32
C TYR A 63 20.40 -0.88 28.93
N TYR A 64 20.60 -0.51 27.65
CA TYR A 64 21.92 -0.11 27.15
C TYR A 64 22.17 1.41 27.08
N PHE A 65 21.14 2.24 26.88
CA PHE A 65 21.32 3.64 26.48
C PHE A 65 20.49 4.66 27.28
N PHE A 66 19.34 4.28 27.85
CA PHE A 66 18.41 5.24 28.45
C PHE A 66 17.93 4.82 29.84
N LYS A 67 17.92 5.73 30.81
CA LYS A 67 17.41 5.43 32.17
C LYS A 67 15.88 5.53 32.32
N ASN A 68 15.17 5.90 31.25
CA ASN A 68 13.74 6.17 31.29
C ASN A 68 13.03 5.39 30.16
N ALA A 69 12.13 4.50 30.54
CA ALA A 69 11.32 3.67 29.64
C ALA A 69 10.54 4.50 28.60
N THR A 70 9.94 5.63 28.98
CA THR A 70 9.17 6.51 28.09
C THR A 70 10.04 7.07 26.97
N ILE A 71 11.27 7.47 27.31
CA ILE A 71 12.26 7.99 26.35
C ILE A 71 12.71 6.89 25.40
N ALA A 72 13.04 5.71 25.93
CA ALA A 72 13.44 4.55 25.12
C ALA A 72 12.33 4.13 24.14
N PHE A 73 11.08 4.14 24.57
CA PHE A 73 9.94 3.78 23.71
C PHE A 73 9.70 4.84 22.64
N ASN A 74 9.78 6.11 22.98
CA ASN A 74 9.66 7.21 22.02
C ASN A 74 10.74 7.11 20.93
N VAL A 75 12.00 6.92 21.31
CA VAL A 75 13.12 6.70 20.37
C VAL A 75 12.88 5.48 19.49
N THR A 76 12.35 4.39 20.06
CA THR A 76 11.99 3.19 19.30
C THR A 76 10.96 3.50 18.20
N LEU A 77 9.91 4.27 18.51
CA LEU A 77 8.92 4.66 17.51
C LEU A 77 9.53 5.54 16.42
N ILE A 78 10.39 6.49 16.78
CA ILE A 78 11.11 7.33 15.82
C ILE A 78 11.96 6.48 14.87
N MET A 79 12.71 5.50 15.40
CA MET A 79 13.51 4.56 14.59
C MET A 79 12.63 3.72 13.67
N LEU A 80 11.51 3.19 14.19
CA LEU A 80 10.56 2.43 13.39
C LEU A 80 9.99 3.29 12.25
N MET A 81 9.65 4.55 12.50
CA MET A 81 9.19 5.47 11.46
C MET A 81 10.24 5.67 10.36
N ALA A 82 11.50 5.87 10.74
CA ALA A 82 12.60 6.04 9.80
C ALA A 82 12.79 4.79 8.91
N LEU A 83 12.57 3.58 9.45
CA LEU A 83 12.62 2.33 8.69
C LEU A 83 11.39 2.13 7.80
N LEU A 84 10.20 2.56 8.24
CA LEU A 84 8.95 2.39 7.50
C LEU A 84 8.78 3.39 6.37
N TYR A 85 9.25 4.63 6.54
CA TYR A 85 9.14 5.67 5.52
C TYR A 85 9.61 5.21 4.12
N PRO A 86 10.83 4.66 3.93
CA PRO A 86 11.29 4.20 2.61
C PRO A 86 10.46 3.03 2.07
N TYR A 87 9.93 2.16 2.95
CA TYR A 87 9.05 1.08 2.54
C TYR A 87 7.72 1.60 1.97
N ILE A 88 7.08 2.54 2.66
CA ILE A 88 5.83 3.16 2.21
C ILE A 88 6.07 3.99 0.95
N TRP A 89 7.18 4.73 0.89
CA TRP A 89 7.59 5.47 -0.29
C TRP A 89 7.68 4.57 -1.52
N TYR A 90 8.36 3.43 -1.40
CA TYR A 90 8.45 2.47 -2.49
C TYR A 90 7.09 1.87 -2.87
N ALA A 91 6.22 1.58 -1.88
CA ALA A 91 4.87 1.13 -2.13
C ALA A 91 4.00 2.19 -2.84
N GLN A 92 4.18 3.47 -2.48
CA GLN A 92 3.51 4.61 -3.12
C GLN A 92 3.98 4.75 -4.57
N TYR A 93 5.29 4.64 -4.83
CA TYR A 93 5.83 4.64 -6.19
C TYR A 93 5.21 3.55 -7.06
N GLN A 94 5.13 2.31 -6.56
CA GLN A 94 4.46 1.22 -7.29
C GLN A 94 2.99 1.57 -7.56
N ALA A 95 2.26 2.02 -6.54
CA ALA A 95 0.85 2.37 -6.64
C ALA A 95 0.59 3.54 -7.60
N GLN A 96 1.50 4.52 -7.69
CA GLN A 96 1.36 5.66 -8.61
C GLN A 96 1.17 5.22 -10.06
N PHE A 97 1.83 4.12 -10.46
CA PHE A 97 1.80 3.56 -11.80
C PHE A 97 0.96 2.29 -11.92
N SER A 98 0.03 2.06 -10.98
CA SER A 98 -0.85 0.89 -11.03
C SER A 98 -2.22 1.07 -10.39
N SER A 99 -2.39 2.01 -9.46
CA SER A 99 -3.68 2.34 -8.86
C SER A 99 -3.69 3.78 -8.30
N LYS A 100 -4.44 4.66 -8.96
CA LYS A 100 -4.54 6.08 -8.57
C LYS A 100 -5.10 6.25 -7.16
N ALA A 101 -6.17 5.52 -6.83
CA ALA A 101 -6.82 5.60 -5.52
C ALA A 101 -5.87 5.14 -4.40
N TYR A 102 -5.10 4.07 -4.63
CA TYR A 102 -4.16 3.57 -3.63
C TYR A 102 -2.94 4.49 -3.49
N SER A 103 -2.43 5.05 -4.59
CA SER A 103 -1.35 6.05 -4.58
C SER A 103 -1.70 7.24 -3.69
N GLN A 104 -2.90 7.81 -3.85
CA GLN A 104 -3.33 8.96 -3.05
C GLN A 104 -3.41 8.61 -1.57
N ARG A 105 -3.93 7.42 -1.24
CA ARG A 105 -3.98 6.94 0.13
C ARG A 105 -2.59 6.84 0.76
N LEU A 106 -1.63 6.23 0.06
CA LEU A 106 -0.26 6.07 0.56
C LEU A 106 0.47 7.41 0.68
N GLN A 107 0.23 8.33 -0.25
CA GLN A 107 0.74 9.69 -0.16
C GLN A 107 0.23 10.41 1.10
N ASN A 108 -1.07 10.27 1.41
CA ASN A 108 -1.62 10.82 2.65
C ASN A 108 -0.97 10.17 3.89
N CYS A 109 -0.66 8.87 3.86
CA CYS A 109 0.06 8.19 4.95
C CYS A 109 1.48 8.75 5.14
N LEU A 110 2.22 9.01 4.06
CA LEU A 110 3.54 9.65 4.13
C LEU A 110 3.44 11.07 4.72
N TYR A 111 2.43 11.84 4.31
CA TYR A 111 2.21 13.17 4.89
C TYR A 111 1.82 13.13 6.36
N LEU A 112 1.06 12.12 6.78
CA LEU A 112 0.67 11.94 8.18
C LEU A 112 1.86 11.54 9.08
N GLN A 113 2.90 10.89 8.53
CA GLN A 113 4.10 10.55 9.30
C GLN A 113 4.89 11.79 9.74
N ILE A 114 4.88 12.88 8.97
CA ILE A 114 5.62 14.11 9.30
C ILE A 114 5.15 14.71 10.64
N PRO A 115 3.85 15.03 10.86
CA PRO A 115 3.40 15.58 12.13
C PRO A 115 3.55 14.59 13.29
N ILE A 116 3.39 13.27 13.08
CA ILE A 116 3.64 12.28 14.13
C ILE A 116 5.09 12.33 14.58
N PHE A 117 6.03 12.39 13.63
CA PHE A 117 7.45 12.48 13.93
C PHE A 117 7.76 13.76 14.72
N LEU A 118 7.19 14.91 14.33
CA LEU A 118 7.35 16.17 15.07
C LEU A 118 6.77 16.08 16.49
N VAL A 119 5.60 15.46 16.68
CA VAL A 119 5.00 15.23 18.00
C VAL A 119 5.89 14.34 18.85
N LEU A 120 6.46 13.28 18.29
CA LEU A 120 7.38 12.39 18.99
C LEU A 120 8.69 13.08 19.37
N LEU A 121 9.24 13.93 18.48
CA LEU A 121 10.40 14.77 18.80
C LEU A 121 10.09 15.75 19.93
N LEU A 122 8.96 16.45 19.87
CA LEU A 122 8.54 17.35 20.96
C LEU A 122 8.36 16.59 22.27
N ASN A 123 7.81 15.38 22.20
CA ASN A 123 7.65 14.51 23.35
C ASN A 123 9.00 13.98 23.89
N LEU A 124 10.01 13.85 23.03
CA LEU A 124 11.34 13.40 23.41
C LEU A 124 12.12 14.49 24.14
N TYR A 125 11.97 15.76 23.73
CA TYR A 125 12.76 16.87 24.25
C TYR A 125 12.05 17.71 25.32
N VAL A 126 10.72 17.71 25.39
CA VAL A 126 9.94 18.65 26.22
C VAL A 126 8.88 17.98 27.08
N ILE A 127 7.98 17.18 26.49
CA ILE A 127 6.73 16.78 27.18
C ILE A 127 6.89 15.50 28.01
N HIS A 128 7.57 14.48 27.48
CA HIS A 128 7.78 13.17 28.13
C HIS A 128 6.49 12.44 28.55
N SER A 129 5.43 12.48 27.73
CA SER A 129 4.14 11.83 27.98
C SER A 129 4.04 10.44 27.35
N ASP A 130 3.67 9.43 28.16
CA ASP A 130 3.36 8.07 27.68
C ASP A 130 2.13 8.03 26.76
N MET A 131 1.11 8.84 27.05
CA MET A 131 -0.12 8.87 26.27
C MET A 131 0.15 9.34 24.84
N LEU A 132 1.03 10.32 24.63
CA LEU A 132 1.43 10.77 23.30
C LEU A 132 2.17 9.68 22.53
N VAL A 133 3.00 8.90 23.20
CA VAL A 133 3.71 7.76 22.62
C VAL A 133 2.73 6.68 22.19
N ILE A 134 1.78 6.30 23.05
CA ILE A 134 0.78 5.26 22.77
C ILE A 134 -0.13 5.68 21.60
N ILE A 135 -0.65 6.91 21.62
CA ILE A 135 -1.51 7.42 20.53
C ILE A 135 -0.72 7.43 19.21
N SER A 136 0.52 7.91 19.24
CA SER A 136 1.39 7.95 18.06
C SER A 136 1.69 6.56 17.51
N MET A 137 1.91 5.56 18.38
CA MET A 137 2.08 4.16 17.99
C MET A 137 0.84 3.62 17.27
N ILE A 138 -0.36 3.85 17.81
CA ILE A 138 -1.61 3.36 17.20
C ILE A 138 -1.81 3.99 15.81
N ILE A 139 -1.63 5.32 15.71
CA ILE A 139 -1.76 6.02 14.44
C ILE A 139 -0.71 5.52 13.44
N LEU A 140 0.53 5.31 13.89
CA LEU A 140 1.60 4.79 13.05
C LEU A 140 1.30 3.38 12.53
N ALA A 141 0.85 2.47 13.40
CA ALA A 141 0.49 1.11 13.04
C ALA A 141 -0.60 1.07 11.96
N LEU A 142 -1.67 1.85 12.15
CA LEU A 142 -2.79 1.94 11.22
C LEU A 142 -2.38 2.58 9.89
N SER A 143 -1.62 3.68 9.93
CA SER A 143 -1.23 4.44 8.74
C SER A 143 -0.09 3.80 7.94
N SER A 144 0.81 3.05 8.59
CA SER A 144 2.03 2.53 7.96
C SER A 144 1.93 1.07 7.57
N PHE A 145 1.18 0.26 8.33
CA PHE A 145 1.00 -1.15 8.02
C PHE A 145 -0.44 -1.44 7.58
N GLY A 146 -1.42 -0.97 8.34
CA GLY A 146 -2.83 -1.19 8.01
C GLY A 146 -3.16 -0.58 6.65
N ALA A 147 -2.78 0.67 6.41
CA ALA A 147 -3.11 1.36 5.18
C ALA A 147 -2.36 0.86 3.94
N VAL A 148 -1.17 0.26 4.13
CA VAL A 148 -0.33 -0.28 3.05
C VAL A 148 -0.71 -1.71 2.68
N THR A 149 -1.08 -2.52 3.67
CA THR A 149 -1.34 -3.95 3.43
C THR A 149 -2.80 -4.27 3.20
N LEU A 150 -3.71 -3.55 3.85
CA LEU A 150 -5.14 -3.81 3.83
C LEU A 150 -5.84 -2.86 2.86
N GLU A 151 -6.65 -3.39 1.96
CA GLU A 151 -7.57 -2.63 1.12
C GLU A 151 -9.02 -2.92 1.55
N PRO A 152 -9.63 -2.04 2.36
CA PRO A 152 -11.01 -2.21 2.80
C PRO A 152 -12.01 -1.67 1.76
N LEU A 153 -13.30 -1.81 2.10
CA LEU A 153 -14.45 -1.22 1.39
C LEU A 153 -14.78 -1.87 0.03
N PHE A 154 -14.47 -3.14 -0.17
CA PHE A 154 -15.07 -3.87 -1.29
C PHE A 154 -16.58 -4.05 -1.06
N LYS A 155 -17.39 -4.14 -2.11
CA LYS A 155 -18.84 -4.38 -1.97
C LYS A 155 -19.07 -5.82 -1.51
N SER A 156 -20.15 -6.11 -0.78
CA SER A 156 -20.52 -7.50 -0.44
C SER A 156 -20.76 -8.37 -1.67
N SER A 157 -21.25 -7.77 -2.77
CA SER A 157 -21.41 -8.41 -4.07
C SER A 157 -20.11 -8.61 -4.86
N CYS A 158 -18.97 -8.13 -4.34
CA CYS A 158 -17.67 -8.30 -5.00
C CYS A 158 -17.23 -9.77 -4.94
N SER A 159 -17.05 -10.38 -6.11
CA SER A 159 -16.55 -11.75 -6.19
C SER A 159 -15.04 -11.81 -5.91
N ALA A 160 -14.55 -12.95 -5.43
CA ALA A 160 -13.10 -13.18 -5.30
C ALA A 160 -12.37 -13.07 -6.65
N ILE A 161 -13.06 -13.44 -7.75
CA ILE A 161 -12.53 -13.34 -9.11
C ILE A 161 -12.26 -11.88 -9.48
N ASP A 162 -13.18 -10.95 -9.15
CA ASP A 162 -12.98 -9.53 -9.41
C ASP A 162 -11.80 -8.95 -8.62
N GLN A 163 -11.63 -9.39 -7.38
CA GLN A 163 -10.49 -8.99 -6.54
C GLN A 163 -9.14 -9.49 -7.10
N ILE A 164 -9.11 -10.71 -7.61
CA ILE A 164 -7.95 -11.29 -8.30
C ILE A 164 -7.68 -10.52 -9.59
N LYS A 165 -8.71 -10.29 -10.41
CA LYS A 165 -8.62 -9.53 -11.65
C LYS A 165 -8.06 -8.13 -11.40
N LEU A 166 -8.53 -7.44 -10.37
CA LEU A 166 -8.01 -6.13 -9.96
C LEU A 166 -6.52 -6.19 -9.62
N GLN A 167 -6.09 -7.20 -8.85
CA GLN A 167 -4.67 -7.36 -8.53
C GLN A 167 -3.82 -7.59 -9.79
N LYS A 168 -4.31 -8.44 -10.70
CA LYS A 168 -3.63 -8.79 -11.94
C LYS A 168 -3.51 -7.59 -12.88
N LEU A 169 -4.55 -6.75 -12.97
CA LEU A 169 -4.52 -5.48 -13.69
C LEU A 169 -3.44 -4.53 -13.15
N ARG A 170 -3.35 -4.40 -11.81
CA ARG A 170 -2.34 -3.55 -11.17
C ARG A 170 -0.92 -4.06 -11.41
N GLN A 171 -0.71 -5.38 -11.37
CA GLN A 171 0.58 -6.00 -11.66
C GLN A 171 0.99 -5.75 -13.11
N LEU A 172 0.08 -5.97 -14.06
CA LEU A 172 0.30 -5.72 -15.48
C LEU A 172 0.55 -4.24 -15.77
N ALA A 173 -0.20 -3.33 -15.14
CA ALA A 173 -0.01 -1.88 -15.29
C ALA A 173 1.40 -1.45 -14.86
N PHE A 174 1.83 -1.86 -13.67
CA PHE A 174 3.15 -1.49 -13.16
C PHE A 174 4.27 -2.11 -14.01
N TRP A 175 4.11 -3.37 -14.41
CA TRP A 175 5.05 -4.04 -15.29
C TRP A 175 5.17 -3.35 -16.65
N ALA A 176 4.04 -3.02 -17.29
CA ALA A 176 4.01 -2.35 -18.59
C ALA A 176 4.66 -0.96 -18.51
N TYR A 177 4.45 -0.23 -17.42
CA TYR A 177 5.15 1.03 -17.16
C TYR A 177 6.67 0.83 -17.05
N GLN A 178 7.13 -0.21 -16.35
CA GLN A 178 8.57 -0.51 -16.27
C GLN A 178 9.14 -0.84 -17.65
N GLN A 179 8.42 -1.60 -18.47
CA GLN A 179 8.83 -1.93 -19.83
C GLN A 179 8.87 -0.69 -20.74
N SER A 180 7.90 0.22 -20.64
CA SER A 180 7.89 1.45 -21.46
C SER A 180 9.07 2.38 -21.14
N ARG A 181 9.62 2.29 -19.93
CA ARG A 181 10.81 3.03 -19.48
C ARG A 181 12.12 2.25 -19.59
N SER A 182 12.06 0.96 -19.92
CA SER A 182 13.25 0.12 -20.05
C SER A 182 14.08 0.51 -21.26
N LYS A 183 15.42 0.43 -21.12
CA LYS A 183 16.34 0.53 -22.26
C LYS A 183 16.27 -0.70 -23.17
N THR A 184 15.88 -1.84 -22.60
CA THR A 184 15.75 -3.13 -23.28
C THR A 184 14.36 -3.70 -22.95
N PRO A 185 13.28 -3.16 -23.54
CA PRO A 185 11.94 -3.68 -23.34
C PRO A 185 11.83 -5.11 -23.88
N GLN A 186 10.95 -5.91 -23.29
CA GLN A 186 10.73 -7.28 -23.78
C GLN A 186 10.26 -7.24 -25.25
N PRO A 187 10.89 -8.02 -26.15
CA PRO A 187 10.52 -8.00 -27.56
C PRO A 187 9.18 -8.69 -27.77
N ILE A 188 8.41 -8.16 -28.72
CA ILE A 188 7.13 -8.72 -29.15
C ILE A 188 7.21 -8.88 -30.66
N GLN A 189 6.86 -10.06 -31.16
CA GLN A 189 6.75 -10.30 -32.59
C GLN A 189 5.79 -9.27 -33.22
N ASP A 190 6.18 -8.73 -34.37
CA ASP A 190 5.40 -7.77 -35.16
C ASP A 190 5.19 -6.36 -34.53
N GLN A 191 5.93 -6.01 -33.47
CA GLN A 191 5.92 -4.67 -32.87
C GLN A 191 7.25 -3.95 -33.10
N SER A 192 7.24 -2.95 -33.98
CA SER A 192 8.43 -2.11 -34.25
C SER A 192 8.67 -1.04 -33.18
N ASN A 193 7.63 -0.56 -32.50
CA ASN A 193 7.75 0.45 -31.44
C ASN A 193 7.27 -0.10 -30.08
N LEU A 194 8.16 -0.84 -29.42
CA LEU A 194 7.90 -1.48 -28.13
C LEU A 194 7.56 -0.48 -27.02
N GLN A 195 8.25 0.67 -26.97
CA GLN A 195 7.99 1.69 -25.95
C GLN A 195 6.57 2.24 -26.05
N ALA A 196 6.12 2.59 -27.27
CA ALA A 196 4.76 3.07 -27.49
C ALA A 196 3.71 1.99 -27.18
N TYR A 197 3.98 0.73 -27.55
CA TYR A 197 3.12 -0.40 -27.20
C TYR A 197 2.92 -0.53 -25.68
N TYR A 198 4.01 -0.58 -24.91
CA TYR A 198 3.95 -0.73 -23.46
C TYR A 198 3.33 0.49 -22.78
N GLN A 199 3.58 1.69 -23.31
CA GLN A 199 2.93 2.92 -22.83
C GLN A 199 1.41 2.86 -23.02
N ASN A 200 0.94 2.41 -24.18
CA ASN A 200 -0.49 2.25 -24.47
C ASN A 200 -1.11 1.15 -23.59
N LEU A 201 -0.42 0.03 -23.42
CA LEU A 201 -0.85 -1.06 -22.55
C LEU A 201 -1.00 -0.59 -21.09
N TYR A 202 -0.03 0.18 -20.59
CA TYR A 202 -0.10 0.80 -19.26
C TYR A 202 -1.35 1.68 -19.11
N GLN A 203 -1.61 2.58 -20.07
CA GLN A 203 -2.76 3.47 -20.03
C GLN A 203 -4.09 2.70 -20.04
N GLN A 204 -4.20 1.67 -20.88
CA GLN A 204 -5.39 0.80 -20.92
C GLN A 204 -5.59 0.05 -19.59
N CYS A 205 -4.53 -0.52 -19.01
CA CYS A 205 -4.60 -1.21 -17.73
C CYS A 205 -5.05 -0.26 -16.60
N MET A 206 -4.55 0.98 -16.58
CA MET A 206 -4.95 1.98 -15.60
C MET A 206 -6.43 2.38 -15.75
N HIS A 207 -6.94 2.46 -16.98
CA HIS A 207 -8.35 2.74 -17.24
C HIS A 207 -9.25 1.59 -16.76
N GLU A 208 -8.91 0.35 -17.11
CA GLU A 208 -9.66 -0.84 -16.69
C GLU A 208 -9.56 -1.08 -15.16
N GLU A 209 -8.42 -0.77 -14.53
CA GLU A 209 -8.28 -0.80 -13.07
C GLU A 209 -9.27 0.15 -12.40
N GLN A 210 -9.36 1.40 -12.87
CA GLN A 210 -10.25 2.41 -12.31
C GLN A 210 -11.72 2.02 -12.51
N LYS A 211 -12.06 1.54 -13.70
CA LYS A 211 -13.41 1.07 -14.03
C LYS A 211 -13.82 -0.08 -13.12
N LEU A 212 -12.98 -1.13 -13.01
CA LEU A 212 -13.25 -2.28 -12.15
C LEU A 212 -13.32 -1.87 -10.68
N LEU A 213 -12.36 -1.07 -10.19
CA LEU A 213 -12.34 -0.61 -8.81
C LEU A 213 -13.63 0.13 -8.45
N SER A 214 -14.11 1.01 -9.33
CA SER A 214 -15.35 1.76 -9.11
C SER A 214 -16.60 0.88 -9.07
N SER A 215 -16.60 -0.25 -9.79
CA SER A 215 -17.74 -1.17 -9.80
C SER A 215 -17.75 -2.07 -8.56
N ILE A 216 -16.60 -2.47 -8.04
CA ILE A 216 -16.49 -3.46 -6.95
C ILE A 216 -16.15 -2.89 -5.57
N ARG A 217 -15.86 -1.58 -5.47
CA ARG A 217 -15.52 -0.90 -4.21
C ARG A 217 -16.46 0.28 -3.96
N PHE A 218 -16.70 0.61 -2.70
CA PHE A 218 -17.35 1.87 -2.33
C PHE A 218 -16.41 3.05 -2.60
N LYS A 219 -16.93 4.21 -3.00
CA LYS A 219 -16.10 5.39 -3.28
C LYS A 219 -15.50 5.97 -1.99
N ASN A 220 -16.25 5.90 -0.90
CA ASN A 220 -15.84 6.41 0.41
C ASN A 220 -16.56 5.65 1.55
N PHE A 221 -16.21 5.97 2.80
CA PHE A 221 -16.87 5.41 3.97
C PHE A 221 -18.33 5.85 4.11
N LYS A 222 -18.67 7.05 3.63
CA LYS A 222 -20.04 7.57 3.65
C LYS A 222 -20.97 6.62 2.89
N ASP A 223 -20.63 6.31 1.64
CA ASP A 223 -21.35 5.36 0.79
C ASP A 223 -21.43 3.96 1.39
N TYR A 224 -20.48 3.58 2.25
CA TYR A 224 -20.49 2.32 2.98
C TYR A 224 -21.55 2.30 4.09
N PHE A 225 -21.64 3.36 4.89
CA PHE A 225 -22.60 3.44 5.99
C PHE A 225 -24.05 3.73 5.54
N TYR A 226 -24.24 4.30 4.35
CA TYR A 226 -25.57 4.53 3.76
C TYR A 226 -26.06 3.40 2.83
N ARG A 227 -25.39 2.25 2.83
CA ARG A 227 -25.84 1.04 2.11
C ARG A 227 -26.65 0.12 3.01
#